data_AF-A0A7G2K076-F1
#
_entry.id   AF-A0A7G2K076-F1
#
_cell.length_a   1.000
_cell.length_b   1.000
_cell.length_c   1.000
_cell.angle_alpha   90.00
_cell.angle_beta   90.00
_cell.angle_gamma   90.00
#
_symmetry.space_group_name_H-M   'P 1'
#
loop_
_entity.id
_entity.type
_entity.pdbx_description
1 polymer ?
#
loop_
_entity_poly.entity_id
_entity_poly.type
_entity_poly.pdbx_seq_one_letter_code
_entity_poly.pdbx_strand_id
1 'polypeptide(L)'
;MGVPISFLDKYNPDQFEILGATQRGCHDLVPDTKKYDDYWEMKQNGEKTGSKGGKTNENANLAMNDGKKNYFINQDGHSVQSAYQRIFIKHKR
;
A
#
# COMPACT_ATOMS: atom_id res chain seq x y z
N MET A 1 -11.03 -7.66 1.33
CA MET A 1 -10.70 -6.82 0.15
C MET A 1 -10.23 -5.45 0.65
N GLY A 2 -9.17 -4.88 0.08
CA GLY A 2 -8.75 -3.51 0.41
C GLY A 2 -9.45 -2.49 -0.48
N VAL A 3 -10.17 -1.52 0.09
CA VAL A 3 -10.91 -0.47 -0.64
C VAL A 3 -10.47 0.93 -0.21
N PRO A 4 -10.58 1.96 -1.07
CA PRO A 4 -10.38 3.35 -0.63
C PRO A 4 -11.37 3.73 0.47
N ILE A 5 -11.01 4.66 1.36
CA ILE A 5 -11.92 5.12 2.42
C ILE A 5 -13.25 5.68 1.89
N SER A 6 -13.22 6.32 0.72
CA SER A 6 -14.41 6.82 0.01
C SER A 6 -15.35 5.72 -0.52
N PHE A 7 -14.98 4.45 -0.40
CA PHE A 7 -15.87 3.34 -0.73
C PHE A 7 -17.05 3.29 0.26
N LEU A 8 -16.81 3.48 1.55
CA LEU A 8 -17.86 3.37 2.59
C LEU A 8 -18.92 4.48 2.49
N ASP A 9 -18.61 5.59 1.83
CA ASP A 9 -19.58 6.67 1.53
C ASP A 9 -20.64 6.26 0.49
N LYS A 10 -20.33 5.26 -0.34
CA LYS A 10 -21.18 4.83 -1.47
C LYS A 10 -21.98 3.56 -1.21
N TYR A 11 -21.70 2.86 -0.12
CA TYR A 11 -22.30 1.57 0.21
C TYR A 11 -22.75 1.55 1.67
N ASN A 12 -23.72 0.69 2.01
CA ASN A 12 -24.16 0.60 3.40
C ASN A 12 -23.04 -0.05 4.25
N PRO A 13 -22.47 0.64 5.25
CA PRO A 13 -21.40 0.10 6.08
C PRO A 13 -21.81 -1.15 6.87
N ASP A 14 -23.11 -1.34 7.14
CA ASP A 14 -23.60 -2.51 7.86
C ASP A 14 -23.38 -3.82 7.08
N GLN A 15 -23.21 -3.76 5.76
CA GLN A 15 -22.91 -4.90 4.90
C GLN A 15 -21.47 -5.43 5.08
N PHE A 16 -20.62 -4.71 5.82
CA PHE A 16 -19.20 -5.02 5.91
C PHE A 16 -18.69 -5.10 7.35
N GLU A 17 -17.71 -5.96 7.55
CA GLU A 17 -16.85 -6.02 8.73
C GLU A 17 -15.50 -5.38 8.35
N ILE A 18 -15.03 -4.43 9.19
CA ILE A 18 -13.71 -3.80 9.02
C ILE A 18 -12.68 -4.68 9.71
N LEU A 19 -11.71 -5.16 8.93
CA LEU A 19 -10.63 -6.03 9.39
C LEU A 19 -9.34 -5.27 9.73
N GLY A 20 -9.21 -4.03 9.25
CA GLY A 20 -8.01 -3.22 9.45
C GLY A 20 -7.79 -2.23 8.32
N ALA A 21 -6.59 -1.67 8.23
CA ALA A 21 -6.21 -0.73 7.18
C ALA A 21 -4.76 -0.93 6.75
N THR A 22 -4.41 -0.45 5.56
CA THR A 22 -3.02 -0.43 5.09
C THR A 22 -2.26 0.72 5.75
N GLN A 23 -1.93 0.51 7.02
CA GLN A 23 -1.18 1.45 7.85
C GLN A 23 -0.41 0.68 8.88
N ARG A 24 0.84 1.09 9.07
CA ARG A 24 1.75 0.50 10.03
C ARG A 24 1.10 0.28 11.40
N GLY A 25 1.09 -0.96 11.87
CA GLY A 25 0.47 -1.37 13.13
C GLY A 25 -1.04 -1.66 13.09
N CYS A 26 -1.69 -1.68 11.92
CA CYS A 26 -3.12 -1.99 11.77
C CYS A 26 -3.39 -3.35 11.09
N HIS A 27 -2.52 -4.34 11.34
CA HIS A 27 -2.41 -5.57 10.53
C HIS A 27 -2.68 -6.89 11.27
N ASP A 28 -3.09 -6.88 12.53
CA ASP A 28 -3.20 -8.12 13.32
C ASP A 28 -4.13 -9.17 12.68
N LEU A 29 -5.23 -8.72 12.06
CA LEU A 29 -6.19 -9.59 11.36
C LEU A 29 -5.86 -9.77 9.86
N VAL A 30 -4.93 -8.98 9.33
CA VAL A 30 -4.58 -8.88 7.91
C VAL A 30 -3.08 -8.69 7.76
N PRO A 31 -2.28 -9.73 8.06
CA PRO A 31 -0.84 -9.63 8.08
C PRO A 31 -0.27 -9.36 6.68
N ASP A 32 0.90 -8.73 6.64
CA ASP A 32 1.60 -8.48 5.39
C ASP A 32 1.97 -9.78 4.68
N THR A 33 1.70 -9.83 3.38
CA THR A 33 2.09 -10.95 2.52
C THR A 33 3.38 -10.70 1.75
N LYS A 34 3.90 -9.46 1.78
CA LYS A 34 5.11 -9.05 1.07
C LYS A 34 5.85 -7.95 1.83
N LYS A 35 7.17 -8.04 1.83
CA LYS A 35 8.09 -7.00 2.32
C LYS A 35 8.87 -6.40 1.15
N TYR A 36 9.32 -5.17 1.33
CA TYR A 36 10.06 -4.36 0.35
C TYR A 36 11.42 -3.92 0.91
N ASP A 37 12.00 -4.71 1.80
CA ASP A 37 13.24 -4.36 2.51
C ASP A 37 14.45 -4.26 1.57
N ASP A 38 14.39 -4.96 0.42
CA ASP A 38 15.36 -4.94 -0.68
C ASP A 38 15.15 -3.78 -1.67
N TYR A 39 14.13 -2.94 -1.48
CA TYR A 39 13.84 -1.82 -2.35
C TYR A 39 14.52 -0.55 -1.85
N TRP A 40 14.69 0.42 -2.75
CA TRP A 40 15.10 1.78 -2.41
C TRP A 40 14.13 2.78 -3.03
N GLU A 41 13.94 3.91 -2.34
CA GLU A 41 13.09 4.98 -2.87
C GLU A 41 13.86 5.84 -3.88
N MET A 42 13.18 6.11 -4.99
CA MET A 42 13.61 6.92 -6.10
C MET A 42 12.68 8.11 -6.26
N LYS A 43 13.25 9.27 -6.56
CA LYS A 43 12.52 10.43 -7.08
C LYS A 43 12.09 10.16 -8.53
N GLN A 44 11.19 10.99 -9.04
CA GLN A 44 10.71 10.94 -10.42
C GLN A 44 11.85 11.08 -11.44
N ASN A 45 12.91 11.84 -11.10
CA ASN A 45 14.09 12.04 -11.94
C ASN A 45 15.10 10.87 -11.90
N GLY A 46 14.81 9.79 -11.16
CA GLY A 46 15.68 8.62 -11.04
C GLY A 46 16.79 8.75 -9.99
N GLU A 47 16.83 9.83 -9.22
CA GLU A 47 17.77 9.94 -8.10
C GLU A 47 17.24 9.19 -6.86
N LYS A 48 18.15 8.56 -6.11
CA LYS A 48 17.82 8.00 -4.80
C LYS A 48 17.48 9.11 -3.81
N THR A 49 16.46 8.91 -2.99
CA THR A 49 16.14 9.85 -1.90
C THR A 49 16.98 9.62 -0.64
N GLY A 50 17.68 8.48 -0.57
CA GLY A 50 18.34 7.99 0.66
C GLY A 50 17.42 7.16 1.57
N SER A 51 16.12 7.10 1.27
CA SER A 51 15.18 6.25 2.01
C SER A 51 15.19 4.81 1.50
N LYS A 52 14.99 3.87 2.41
CA LYS A 52 14.85 2.43 2.12
C LYS A 52 13.40 2.04 1.86
N GLY A 53 13.20 0.92 1.17
CA GLY A 53 11.90 0.35 0.86
C GLY A 53 11.11 -0.14 2.07
N GLY A 54 11.78 -0.45 3.19
CA GLY A 54 11.09 -0.84 4.42
C GLY A 54 10.06 0.19 4.93
N LYS A 55 10.16 1.47 4.52
CA LYS A 55 9.15 2.49 4.85
C LYS A 55 7.80 2.30 4.17
N THR A 56 7.76 1.54 3.06
CA THR A 56 6.53 1.24 2.33
C THR A 56 5.94 -0.13 2.70
N ASN A 57 6.60 -0.88 3.60
CA ASN A 57 5.94 -2.03 4.21
C ASN A 57 4.64 -1.58 4.87
N GLU A 58 3.65 -2.49 4.97
CA GLU A 58 2.35 -2.23 5.59
C GLU A 58 1.42 -1.28 4.77
N ASN A 59 1.95 -0.58 3.77
CA ASN A 59 1.15 0.23 2.83
C ASN A 59 0.54 -0.61 1.69
N ALA A 60 -0.55 -0.10 1.12
CA ALA A 60 -1.07 -0.57 -0.16
C ALA A 60 -0.05 -0.23 -1.26
N ASN A 61 0.72 -1.21 -1.74
CA ASN A 61 1.65 -1.00 -2.84
C ASN A 61 1.06 -1.50 -4.15
N LEU A 62 1.22 -0.71 -5.21
CA LEU A 62 0.86 -1.08 -6.57
C LEU A 62 2.14 -1.27 -7.38
N ALA A 63 2.23 -2.36 -8.14
CA ALA A 63 3.32 -2.61 -9.08
C ALA A 63 3.20 -1.65 -10.28
N MET A 64 3.76 -0.45 -10.13
CA MET A 64 3.67 0.64 -11.10
C MET A 64 4.73 1.71 -10.83
N ASN A 65 4.89 2.60 -11.82
CA ASN A 65 5.59 3.87 -11.71
C ASN A 65 4.85 4.90 -12.58
N ASP A 66 4.12 5.82 -11.97
CA ASP A 66 3.34 6.85 -12.68
C ASP A 66 4.18 8.01 -13.24
N GLY A 67 5.47 8.07 -12.94
CA GLY A 67 6.37 9.18 -13.30
C GLY A 67 6.07 10.51 -12.61
N LYS A 68 5.09 10.55 -11.69
CA LYS A 68 4.63 11.77 -11.01
C LYS A 68 5.00 11.79 -9.54
N LYS A 69 5.05 10.63 -8.89
CA LYS A 69 5.43 10.47 -7.48
C LYS A 69 6.72 9.68 -7.35
N ASN A 70 7.34 9.76 -6.18
CA ASN A 70 8.40 8.83 -5.83
C ASN A 70 7.91 7.39 -5.96
N TYR A 71 8.84 6.49 -6.26
CA TYR A 71 8.59 5.06 -6.39
C TYR A 71 9.69 4.29 -5.67
N PHE A 72 9.44 3.00 -5.44
CA PHE A 72 10.41 2.09 -4.86
C PHE A 72 10.78 1.06 -5.90
N ILE A 73 12.06 0.77 -6.06
CA ILE A 73 12.54 -0.21 -7.04
C ILE A 73 13.56 -1.14 -6.38
N ASN A 74 13.59 -2.39 -6.82
CA ASN A 74 14.60 -3.37 -6.41
C ASN A 74 15.66 -3.60 -7.50
N GLN A 75 16.63 -4.47 -7.23
CA GLN A 75 17.71 -4.81 -8.15
C GLN A 75 17.26 -5.42 -9.48
N ASP A 76 16.10 -6.07 -9.50
CA ASP A 76 15.53 -6.67 -10.71
C ASP A 76 14.77 -5.64 -11.58
N GLY A 77 14.70 -4.39 -11.13
CA GLY A 77 13.97 -3.32 -11.82
C GLY A 77 12.47 -3.32 -11.52
N HIS A 78 11.98 -4.17 -10.61
CA HIS A 78 10.57 -4.19 -10.25
C HIS A 78 10.22 -2.97 -9.40
N SER A 79 9.32 -2.12 -9.94
CA SER A 79 8.92 -0.86 -9.31
C SER A 79 7.55 -0.95 -8.65
N VAL A 80 7.41 -0.36 -7.47
CA VAL A 80 6.14 -0.18 -6.78
C VAL A 80 5.93 1.26 -6.31
N GLN A 81 4.67 1.66 -6.15
CA GLN A 81 4.27 2.91 -5.53
C GLN A 81 3.24 2.67 -4.43
N SER A 82 3.42 3.37 -3.31
CA SER A 82 2.41 3.41 -2.26
C SER A 82 1.16 4.13 -2.78
N ALA A 83 0.04 3.42 -2.78
CA ALA A 83 -1.27 3.99 -3.01
C ALA A 83 -1.77 4.72 -1.75
N TYR A 84 -2.85 5.49 -1.92
CA TYR A 84 -3.57 6.05 -0.78
C TYR A 84 -4.09 4.93 0.13
N GLN A 85 -4.22 5.24 1.42
CA GLN A 85 -4.62 4.28 2.45
C GLN A 85 -5.92 3.55 2.06
N ARG A 86 -5.93 2.24 2.30
CA ARG A 86 -7.08 1.36 2.06
C ARG A 86 -7.56 0.72 3.34
N ILE A 87 -8.86 0.51 3.43
CA ILE A 87 -9.51 -0.23 4.52
C ILE A 87 -9.73 -1.65 4.03
N PHE A 88 -9.39 -2.64 4.86
CA PHE A 88 -9.69 -4.03 4.60
C PHE A 88 -11.09 -4.35 5.10
N ILE A 89 -11.97 -4.74 4.18
CA ILE A 89 -13.35 -5.11 4.47
C ILE A 89 -13.63 -6.55 4.09
N LYS A 90 -14.56 -7.16 4.82
CA LYS A 90 -15.19 -8.45 4.51
C LYS A 90 -16.70 -8.26 4.44
N HIS A 91 -17.32 -8.77 3.38
CA HIS A 91 -18.78 -8.73 3.25
C HIS A 91 -19.43 -9.69 4.25
N LYS A 92 -20.40 -9.20 5.03
CA LYS A 92 -21.25 -10.02 5.90
C LYS A 92 -22.25 -10.74 4.99
N ARG A 93 -22.06 -12.04 4.77
CA ARG A 93 -23.05 -12.87 4.08
C ARG A 93 -24.02 -13.45 5.09
#